data_AF-A0A4E9DPZ9-F1
#
_entry.id   AF-A0A4E9DPZ9-F1
#
_cell.length_a   1.000
_cell.length_b   1.000
_cell.length_c   1.000
_cell.angle_alpha   90.00
_cell.angle_beta   90.00
_cell.angle_gamma   90.00
#
_symmetry.space_group_name_H-M   'P 1'
#
loop_
_entity.id
_entity.type
_entity.pdbx_description
1 polymer ?
#
loop_
_entity_poly.entity_id
_entity_poly.type
_entity_poly.pdbx_seq_one_letter_code
_entity_poly.pdbx_strand_id
1 'polypeptide(L)'
;NLKRLFFLFIPIILLISNNSLIFADKEKPLSDILTHRELGTIKTTGQQPTKDEVIAQVKKLNNSLKESNLLRIDNDPKENKATVKYNNNDYTGEVEVIFTVEKKEKPLSDILTHRELGTIKTTGQQPTKDEVIAQVKKLNNSLKESNLLRIDNDPKENKATVKYNNNDYTGEVEVIFTVEKKEKPLSDILTHRELGTIKTTGQQPTKDEVIAQVKKLNNSLKESNLLRIDNDPKENKATVKYNNNDYTGEVEVIFTVEKKENINDNT
;
A
#
# COMPACT_ATOMS: atom_id res chain seq x y z
N ASN A 1 -40.75 -115.60 19.68
CA ASN A 1 -39.59 -115.33 18.79
C ASN A 1 -38.82 -114.16 19.34
N LEU A 2 -37.55 -114.40 19.62
CA LEU A 2 -36.63 -113.59 20.41
C LEU A 2 -35.90 -112.57 19.52
N LYS A 3 -35.37 -111.51 20.15
CA LYS A 3 -34.27 -110.61 19.72
C LYS A 3 -34.72 -109.32 19.02
N ARG A 4 -34.68 -108.18 19.74
CA ARG A 4 -33.52 -107.26 19.95
C ARG A 4 -33.46 -106.23 18.81
N LEU A 5 -33.06 -104.97 18.94
CA LEU A 5 -32.72 -104.03 20.02
C LEU A 5 -32.17 -102.80 19.28
N PHE A 6 -32.23 -101.63 19.92
CA PHE A 6 -31.42 -100.42 19.68
C PHE A 6 -31.81 -99.40 18.58
N PHE A 7 -32.36 -98.28 19.07
CA PHE A 7 -31.89 -96.89 18.92
C PHE A 7 -31.53 -96.37 17.51
N LEU A 8 -32.24 -95.32 17.08
CA LEU A 8 -31.59 -94.04 16.78
C LEU A 8 -32.60 -92.89 16.98
N PHE A 9 -32.41 -92.10 18.04
CA PHE A 9 -33.00 -90.77 18.19
C PHE A 9 -32.25 -89.84 17.24
N ILE A 10 -32.96 -89.24 16.28
CA ILE A 10 -32.48 -88.04 15.56
C ILE A 10 -33.45 -86.92 15.91
N PRO A 11 -33.05 -85.91 16.71
CA PRO A 11 -33.82 -84.68 16.78
C PRO A 11 -33.61 -83.91 15.48
N ILE A 12 -34.68 -83.77 14.69
CA ILE A 12 -34.74 -82.77 13.62
C ILE A 12 -34.69 -81.40 14.29
N ILE A 13 -33.50 -80.82 14.32
CA ILE A 13 -33.29 -79.40 14.62
C ILE A 13 -33.94 -78.64 13.46
N LEU A 14 -35.10 -78.04 13.74
CA LEU A 14 -35.70 -77.04 12.87
C LEU A 14 -34.78 -75.81 12.90
N LEU A 15 -33.84 -75.73 11.95
CA LEU A 15 -33.15 -74.49 11.65
C LEU A 15 -34.21 -73.49 11.18
N ILE A 16 -34.59 -72.59 12.07
CA ILE A 16 -35.13 -71.29 11.68
C ILE A 16 -33.97 -70.62 10.94
N SER A 17 -33.95 -70.71 9.62
CA SER A 17 -33.12 -69.86 8.80
C SER A 17 -33.56 -68.43 9.08
N ASN A 18 -32.73 -67.71 9.84
CA ASN A 18 -32.71 -66.26 9.81
C ASN A 18 -32.27 -65.83 8.41
N ASN A 19 -33.16 -66.00 7.42
CA ASN A 19 -33.19 -65.14 6.26
C ASN A 19 -33.73 -63.80 6.76
N SER A 20 -32.88 -63.07 7.48
CA SER A 20 -32.92 -61.63 7.46
C SER A 20 -32.79 -61.26 5.99
N LEU A 21 -33.92 -61.02 5.33
CA LEU A 21 -34.00 -60.21 4.13
C LEU A 21 -33.40 -58.86 4.50
N ILE A 22 -32.07 -58.76 4.40
CA ILE A 22 -31.38 -57.49 4.32
C ILE A 22 -31.82 -56.96 2.97
N PHE A 23 -32.94 -56.23 2.95
CA PHE A 23 -33.16 -55.24 1.92
C PHE A 23 -31.96 -54.30 2.03
N ALA A 24 -30.97 -54.48 1.17
CA ALA A 24 -30.03 -53.43 0.88
C ALA A 24 -30.89 -52.29 0.34
N ASP A 25 -31.27 -51.37 1.22
CA ASP A 25 -31.90 -50.13 0.79
C ASP A 25 -30.90 -49.51 -0.17
N LYS A 26 -31.29 -49.45 -1.45
CA LYS A 26 -30.40 -49.02 -2.51
C LYS A 26 -30.17 -47.54 -2.26
N GLU A 27 -29.01 -47.21 -1.70
CA GLU A 27 -28.59 -45.84 -1.42
C GLU A 27 -28.91 -44.98 -2.66
N LYS A 28 -29.69 -43.92 -2.45
CA LYS A 28 -30.11 -43.04 -3.54
C LYS A 28 -28.91 -42.25 -4.04
N PRO A 29 -28.83 -41.89 -5.32
CA PRO A 29 -27.69 -41.14 -5.80
C PRO A 29 -27.68 -39.72 -5.21
N LEU A 30 -26.50 -39.17 -4.93
CA LEU A 30 -26.30 -37.77 -4.51
C LEU A 30 -27.00 -36.78 -5.45
N SER A 31 -27.14 -37.11 -6.73
CA SER A 31 -27.86 -36.30 -7.71
C SER A 31 -29.32 -36.03 -7.37
N ASP A 32 -29.95 -36.85 -6.53
CA ASP A 32 -31.35 -36.66 -6.12
C ASP A 32 -31.50 -35.51 -5.12
N ILE A 33 -30.42 -35.17 -4.39
CA ILE A 33 -30.42 -34.11 -3.37
C ILE A 33 -29.51 -32.92 -3.74
N LEU A 34 -28.55 -33.10 -4.65
CA LEU A 34 -27.73 -32.03 -5.23
C LEU A 34 -28.36 -31.59 -6.56
N THR A 35 -29.40 -30.76 -6.44
CA THR A 35 -30.22 -30.29 -7.56
C THR A 35 -29.59 -29.12 -8.32
N HIS A 36 -28.77 -28.30 -7.65
CA HIS A 36 -28.03 -27.17 -8.24
C HIS A 36 -26.57 -27.54 -8.42
N ARG A 37 -26.20 -27.85 -9.67
CA ARG A 37 -24.83 -28.16 -10.08
C ARG A 37 -24.07 -26.94 -10.60
N GLU A 38 -24.79 -25.95 -11.08
CA GLU A 38 -24.23 -24.65 -11.46
C GLU A 38 -24.18 -23.76 -10.23
N LEU A 39 -22.99 -23.54 -9.69
CA LEU A 39 -22.82 -22.83 -8.43
C LEU A 39 -22.72 -21.31 -8.59
N GLY A 40 -22.68 -20.83 -9.84
CA GLY A 40 -22.42 -19.43 -10.16
C GLY A 40 -20.99 -19.00 -9.85
N THR A 41 -20.81 -17.73 -9.50
CA THR A 41 -19.49 -17.16 -9.19
C THR A 41 -19.07 -17.47 -7.75
N ILE A 42 -17.87 -18.05 -7.60
CA ILE A 42 -17.20 -18.22 -6.31
C ILE A 42 -16.09 -17.18 -6.19
N LYS A 43 -16.18 -16.34 -5.16
CA LYS A 43 -15.14 -15.36 -4.83
C LYS A 43 -14.05 -16.01 -3.99
N THR A 44 -12.80 -15.93 -4.41
CA THR A 44 -11.67 -16.55 -3.70
C THR A 44 -10.43 -15.67 -3.72
N THR A 45 -9.59 -15.75 -2.68
CA THR A 45 -8.30 -15.02 -2.65
C THR A 45 -7.20 -15.67 -3.50
N GLY A 46 -7.41 -16.93 -3.92
CA GLY A 46 -6.47 -17.70 -4.74
C GLY A 46 -6.73 -17.55 -6.24
N GLN A 47 -5.98 -18.30 -7.05
CA GLN A 47 -6.32 -18.49 -8.48
C GLN A 47 -7.53 -19.41 -8.66
N GLN A 48 -7.79 -20.29 -7.69
CA GLN A 48 -8.86 -21.27 -7.68
C GLN A 48 -9.53 -21.26 -6.30
N PRO A 49 -10.83 -21.56 -6.22
CA PRO A 49 -11.51 -21.67 -4.95
C PRO A 49 -10.99 -22.87 -4.17
N THR A 50 -10.98 -22.74 -2.86
CA THR A 50 -10.70 -23.84 -1.94
C THR A 50 -11.86 -24.84 -1.94
N LYS A 51 -11.59 -26.06 -1.46
CA LYS A 51 -12.61 -27.09 -1.25
C LYS A 51 -13.77 -26.57 -0.38
N ASP A 52 -13.43 -25.81 0.67
CA ASP A 52 -14.40 -25.25 1.60
C ASP A 52 -15.27 -24.17 0.96
N GLU A 53 -14.69 -23.30 0.12
CA GLU A 53 -15.45 -22.29 -0.64
C GLU A 53 -16.46 -22.94 -1.59
N VAL A 54 -16.06 -24.02 -2.27
CA VAL A 54 -16.97 -24.79 -3.14
C VAL A 54 -18.06 -25.49 -2.32
N ILE A 55 -17.71 -26.18 -1.23
CA ILE A 55 -18.67 -26.86 -0.35
C ILE A 55 -19.67 -25.87 0.26
N ALA A 56 -19.21 -24.69 0.69
CA ALA A 56 -20.06 -23.64 1.22
C ALA A 56 -21.09 -23.17 0.17
N GLN A 57 -20.66 -23.01 -1.08
CA GLN A 57 -21.56 -22.62 -2.17
C GLN A 57 -22.55 -23.74 -2.54
N VAL A 58 -22.12 -25.00 -2.53
CA VAL A 58 -23.01 -26.17 -2.70
C VAL A 58 -24.10 -26.18 -1.63
N LYS A 59 -23.73 -26.02 -0.35
CA LYS A 59 -24.65 -25.95 0.79
C LYS A 59 -25.63 -24.78 0.70
N LYS A 60 -25.18 -23.64 0.19
CA LYS A 60 -25.99 -22.45 0.01
C LYS A 60 -27.10 -22.63 -1.04
N LEU A 61 -26.80 -23.34 -2.14
CA LEU A 61 -27.74 -23.52 -3.25
C LEU A 61 -28.59 -24.79 -3.12
N ASN A 62 -28.11 -25.79 -2.39
CA ASN A 62 -28.79 -27.06 -2.17
C ASN A 62 -29.21 -27.15 -0.69
N ASN A 63 -30.40 -26.62 -0.37
CA ASN A 63 -30.91 -26.54 1.02
C ASN A 63 -30.95 -27.88 1.76
N SER A 64 -31.18 -28.99 1.05
CA SER A 64 -31.11 -30.38 1.56
C SER A 64 -29.74 -30.74 2.15
N LEU A 65 -28.68 -30.06 1.72
CA LEU A 65 -27.30 -30.31 2.11
C LEU A 65 -26.73 -29.26 3.07
N LYS A 66 -27.50 -28.22 3.41
CA LYS A 66 -27.02 -27.03 4.14
C LYS A 66 -26.25 -27.35 5.43
N GLU A 67 -26.79 -28.27 6.23
CA GLU A 67 -26.22 -28.66 7.53
C GLU A 67 -25.34 -29.93 7.45
N SER A 68 -25.10 -30.45 6.25
CA SER A 68 -24.30 -31.68 6.10
C SER A 68 -22.83 -31.46 6.44
N ASN A 69 -22.27 -32.33 7.26
CA ASN A 69 -20.83 -32.47 7.48
C ASN A 69 -20.18 -33.57 6.61
N LEU A 70 -20.95 -34.24 5.75
CA LEU A 70 -20.52 -35.39 4.96
C LEU A 70 -20.12 -35.05 3.51
N LEU A 71 -20.32 -33.78 3.10
CA LEU A 71 -19.82 -33.29 1.82
C LEU A 71 -18.29 -33.21 1.84
N ARG A 72 -17.65 -33.78 0.83
CA ARG A 72 -16.20 -33.69 0.65
C ARG A 72 -15.82 -33.49 -0.81
N ILE A 73 -14.64 -32.93 -1.01
CA ILE A 73 -13.98 -32.78 -2.31
C ILE A 73 -12.56 -33.32 -2.14
N ASP A 74 -12.22 -34.41 -2.83
CA ASP A 74 -10.93 -35.09 -2.62
C ASP A 74 -9.77 -34.35 -3.32
N ASN A 75 -9.98 -33.94 -4.56
CA ASN A 75 -8.99 -33.21 -5.37
C ASN A 75 -9.27 -31.71 -5.35
N ASP A 76 -8.22 -30.89 -5.40
CA ASP A 76 -8.42 -29.43 -5.46
C ASP A 76 -9.29 -29.03 -6.65
N PRO A 77 -10.21 -28.06 -6.49
CA PRO A 77 -11.07 -27.60 -7.57
C PRO A 77 -10.25 -27.14 -8.78
N LYS A 78 -10.66 -27.52 -9.98
CA LYS A 78 -9.97 -27.17 -11.23
C LYS A 78 -10.72 -26.08 -11.94
N GLU A 79 -10.09 -24.91 -12.10
CA GLU A 79 -10.58 -23.72 -12.84
C GLU A 79 -12.07 -23.39 -12.69
N ASN A 80 -12.98 -24.14 -13.30
CA ASN A 80 -14.42 -23.93 -13.31
C ASN A 80 -15.25 -25.12 -12.81
N LYS A 81 -14.64 -26.13 -12.19
CA LYS A 81 -15.35 -27.34 -11.73
C LYS A 81 -14.71 -28.06 -10.55
N ALA A 82 -15.54 -28.82 -9.84
CA ALA A 82 -15.12 -29.73 -8.76
C ALA A 82 -16.01 -30.98 -8.71
N THR A 83 -15.48 -32.08 -8.17
CA THR A 83 -16.28 -33.28 -7.89
C THR A 83 -16.62 -33.33 -6.41
N VAL A 84 -17.91 -33.20 -6.11
CA VAL A 84 -18.47 -33.26 -4.76
C VAL A 84 -18.88 -34.69 -4.48
N LYS A 85 -18.44 -35.21 -3.34
CA LYS A 85 -18.82 -36.54 -2.86
C LYS A 85 -19.66 -36.44 -1.61
N TYR A 86 -20.57 -37.37 -1.47
CA TYR A 86 -21.43 -37.51 -0.31
C TYR A 86 -21.64 -38.99 -0.03
N ASN A 87 -21.63 -39.37 1.24
CA ASN A 87 -21.86 -40.76 1.63
C ASN A 87 -22.53 -40.82 3.00
N ASN A 88 -23.80 -41.23 3.03
CA ASN A 88 -24.54 -41.58 4.24
C ASN A 88 -25.44 -42.80 3.96
N ASN A 89 -26.24 -43.21 4.95
CA ASN A 89 -27.10 -44.40 4.82
C ASN A 89 -28.24 -44.25 3.78
N ASP A 90 -28.57 -43.02 3.38
CA ASP A 90 -29.71 -42.73 2.49
C ASP A 90 -29.26 -42.36 1.07
N TYR A 91 -28.10 -41.72 0.95
CA TYR A 91 -27.56 -41.12 -0.26
C TYR A 91 -26.06 -41.34 -0.39
N THR A 92 -25.64 -41.71 -1.59
CA THR A 92 -24.23 -41.89 -1.94
C THR A 92 -23.91 -41.37 -3.33
N GLY A 93 -22.64 -41.07 -3.59
CA GLY A 93 -22.13 -40.85 -4.93
C GLY A 93 -21.32 -39.58 -5.09
N GLU A 94 -20.99 -39.30 -6.35
CA GLU A 94 -20.13 -38.21 -6.78
C GLU A 94 -20.83 -37.40 -7.87
N VAL A 95 -20.80 -36.07 -7.75
CA VAL A 95 -21.43 -35.16 -8.71
C VAL A 95 -20.43 -34.07 -9.07
N GLU A 96 -20.23 -33.85 -10.37
CA GLU A 96 -19.48 -32.68 -10.85
C GLU A 96 -20.36 -31.43 -10.73
N VAL A 97 -19.80 -30.39 -10.12
CA VAL A 97 -20.37 -29.06 -10.02
C VAL A 97 -19.49 -28.09 -10.81
N ILE A 98 -20.13 -27.09 -11.42
CA ILE A 98 -19.46 -26.07 -12.23
C ILE A 98 -19.65 -24.68 -11.62
N PHE A 99 -18.65 -23.82 -11.79
CA PHE A 99 -18.63 -22.45 -11.25
C PHE A 99 -17.74 -21.54 -12.09
N THR A 100 -17.90 -20.24 -11.91
CA THR A 100 -16.92 -19.24 -12.36
C THR A 100 -16.13 -18.73 -11.16
N VAL A 101 -14.91 -18.24 -11.39
CA VAL A 101 -14.04 -17.75 -10.33
C VAL A 101 -13.90 -16.24 -10.45
N GLU A 102 -14.17 -15.54 -9.35
CA GLU A 102 -13.87 -14.12 -9.21
C GLU A 102 -12.82 -13.96 -8.12
N LYS A 103 -11.74 -13.25 -8.43
CA LYS A 103 -10.67 -13.04 -7.47
C LYS A 103 -11.08 -11.99 -6.45
N LYS A 104 -10.97 -12.32 -5.18
CA LYS A 104 -11.14 -11.40 -4.07
C LYS A 104 -9.82 -10.65 -3.87
N GLU A 105 -9.86 -9.34 -4.12
CA GLU A 105 -8.76 -8.44 -3.81
C GLU A 105 -8.52 -8.40 -2.30
N LYS A 106 -7.25 -8.42 -1.90
CA LYS A 106 -6.82 -8.24 -0.52
C LYS A 106 -6.77 -6.75 -0.17
N PRO A 107 -6.89 -6.35 1.10
CA PRO A 107 -6.80 -4.95 1.44
C PRO A 107 -5.36 -4.42 1.27
N LEU A 108 -5.22 -3.15 0.87
CA LEU A 108 -3.93 -2.44 0.80
C LEU A 108 -3.16 -2.51 2.13
N SER A 109 -3.86 -2.59 3.27
CA SER A 109 -3.25 -2.72 4.59
C SER A 109 -2.36 -3.94 4.76
N ASP A 110 -2.54 -4.99 3.94
CA ASP A 110 -1.70 -6.19 3.99
C ASP A 110 -0.29 -5.93 3.43
N ILE A 111 -0.12 -4.93 2.57
CA ILE A 111 1.16 -4.60 1.93
C ILE A 111 1.70 -3.22 2.31
N LEU A 112 0.85 -2.29 2.77
CA LEU A 112 1.24 -1.00 3.34
C LEU A 112 1.32 -1.14 4.87
N THR A 113 2.46 -1.64 5.33
CA THR A 113 2.73 -2.00 6.72
C THR A 113 3.25 -0.81 7.55
N HIS A 114 4.00 0.11 6.94
CA HIS A 114 4.51 1.32 7.57
C HIS A 114 3.63 2.52 7.21
N ARG A 115 2.79 2.93 8.16
CA ARG A 115 1.88 4.07 8.04
C ARG A 115 2.43 5.36 8.62
N GLU A 116 3.36 5.25 9.56
CA GLU A 116 4.11 6.40 10.09
C GLU A 116 5.31 6.65 9.19
N LEU A 117 5.26 7.72 8.40
CA LEU A 117 6.26 8.00 7.38
C LEU A 117 7.46 8.78 7.91
N GLY A 118 7.41 9.21 9.17
CA GLY A 118 8.42 10.09 9.77
C GLY A 118 8.39 11.49 9.15
N THR A 119 9.56 12.13 9.11
CA THR A 119 9.71 13.50 8.60
C THR A 119 9.86 13.53 7.08
N ILE A 120 9.02 14.32 6.41
CA ILE A 120 9.10 14.61 4.98
C ILE A 120 9.63 16.03 4.81
N LYS A 121 10.79 16.14 4.15
CA LYS A 121 11.39 17.41 3.78
C LYS A 121 10.71 17.94 2.51
N THR A 122 10.18 19.16 2.54
CA THR A 122 9.49 19.77 1.41
C THR A 122 9.78 21.26 1.31
N THR A 123 9.71 21.83 0.11
CA THR A 123 9.89 23.29 -0.09
C THR A 123 8.62 24.09 0.26
N GLY A 124 7.46 23.43 0.35
CA GLY A 124 6.18 24.03 0.71
C GLY A 124 5.91 24.06 2.21
N GLN A 125 4.70 24.48 2.58
CA GLN A 125 4.20 24.32 3.96
C GLN A 125 3.74 22.88 4.25
N GLN A 126 3.44 22.11 3.20
CA GLN A 126 3.02 20.72 3.24
C GLN A 126 3.75 19.97 2.12
N PRO A 127 4.03 18.67 2.30
CA PRO A 127 4.61 17.87 1.24
C PRO A 127 3.62 17.71 0.10
N THR A 128 4.16 17.60 -1.11
CA THR A 128 3.40 17.22 -2.30
C THR A 128 2.97 15.76 -2.21
N LYS A 129 1.98 15.38 -3.02
CA LYS A 129 1.55 13.98 -3.16
C LYS A 129 2.72 13.07 -3.53
N ASP A 130 3.59 13.53 -4.42
CA ASP A 130 4.74 12.75 -4.87
C ASP A 130 5.79 12.56 -3.78
N GLU A 131 6.05 13.59 -2.97
CA GLU A 131 6.95 13.47 -1.80
C GLU A 131 6.42 12.45 -0.79
N VAL A 132 5.10 12.43 -0.54
CA VAL A 132 4.47 11.42 0.33
C VAL A 132 4.55 10.03 -0.29
N ILE A 133 4.21 9.86 -1.58
CA ILE A 133 4.29 8.56 -2.27
C ILE A 133 5.74 8.03 -2.27
N ALA A 134 6.73 8.89 -2.51
CA ALA A 134 8.13 8.51 -2.47
C ALA A 134 8.53 7.99 -1.08
N GLN A 135 8.06 8.63 -0.01
CA GLN A 135 8.31 8.18 1.35
C GLN A 135 7.58 6.86 1.67
N VAL A 136 6.34 6.69 1.22
CA VAL A 136 5.60 5.41 1.32
C VAL A 136 6.39 4.28 0.67
N LYS A 137 6.86 4.49 -0.56
CA LYS A 137 7.66 3.51 -1.33
C LYS A 137 8.98 3.18 -0.66
N LYS A 138 9.62 4.18 -0.03
CA LYS A 138 10.87 4.01 0.71
C LYS A 138 10.72 3.10 1.93
N LEU A 139 9.60 3.22 2.64
CA LEU A 139 9.36 2.46 3.88
C LEU A 139 8.63 1.12 3.64
N ASN A 140 7.89 1.00 2.55
CA ASN A 140 7.14 -0.20 2.19
C ASN A 140 7.73 -0.83 0.93
N ASN A 141 8.73 -1.71 1.10
CA ASN A 141 9.48 -2.33 -0.01
C ASN A 141 8.59 -3.08 -1.02
N SER A 142 7.48 -3.67 -0.58
CA SER A 142 6.45 -4.30 -1.43
C SER A 142 5.84 -3.35 -2.46
N LEU A 143 5.91 -2.05 -2.23
CA LEU A 143 5.30 -1.00 -3.04
C LEU A 143 6.33 -0.16 -3.82
N LYS A 144 7.63 -0.41 -3.63
CA LYS A 144 8.73 0.43 -4.13
C LYS A 144 8.64 0.75 -5.63
N GLU A 145 8.38 -0.26 -6.44
CA GLU A 145 8.31 -0.14 -7.91
C GLU A 145 6.89 0.09 -8.43
N SER A 146 5.90 0.30 -7.55
CA SER A 146 4.52 0.41 -7.99
C SER A 146 4.18 1.79 -8.56
N ASN A 147 3.59 1.82 -9.75
CA ASN A 147 3.04 3.04 -10.35
C ASN A 147 1.53 3.21 -10.08
N LEU A 148 0.96 2.37 -9.21
CA LEU A 148 -0.48 2.35 -8.91
C LEU A 148 -0.84 3.07 -7.60
N LEU A 149 0.17 3.44 -6.79
CA LEU A 149 -0.04 4.28 -5.62
C LEU A 149 -0.51 5.67 -6.03
N ARG A 150 -1.58 6.15 -5.39
CA ARG A 150 -2.15 7.48 -5.64
C ARG A 150 -2.58 8.14 -4.35
N ILE A 151 -2.61 9.47 -4.37
CA ILE A 151 -3.18 10.31 -3.33
C ILE A 151 -4.06 11.34 -4.04
N ASP A 152 -5.37 11.30 -3.81
CA ASP A 152 -6.31 12.14 -4.57
C ASP A 152 -6.34 13.59 -4.07
N ASN A 153 -6.33 13.78 -2.76
CA ASN A 153 -6.36 15.09 -2.11
C ASN A 153 -4.96 15.50 -1.66
N ASP A 154 -4.65 16.80 -1.70
CA ASP A 154 -3.37 17.27 -1.19
C ASP A 154 -3.20 16.92 0.30
N PRO A 155 -1.99 16.54 0.74
CA PRO A 155 -1.72 16.23 2.13
C PRO A 155 -2.06 17.41 3.04
N LYS A 156 -2.73 17.13 4.17
CA LYS A 156 -3.19 18.13 5.15
C LYS A 156 -3.01 17.60 6.55
N GLU A 157 -2.79 18.49 7.51
CA GLU A 157 -2.75 18.16 8.93
C GLU A 157 -1.84 16.95 9.25
N ASN A 158 -0.65 16.89 8.62
CA ASN A 158 0.31 15.81 8.86
C ASN A 158 -0.19 14.41 8.42
N LYS A 159 -1.15 14.36 7.50
CA LYS A 159 -1.79 13.13 7.02
C LYS A 159 -2.01 13.12 5.51
N ALA A 160 -2.10 11.92 4.96
CA ALA A 160 -2.57 11.67 3.60
C ALA A 160 -3.29 10.32 3.49
N THR A 161 -4.19 10.18 2.53
CA THR A 161 -4.82 8.89 2.20
C THR A 161 -4.18 8.32 0.95
N VAL A 162 -3.48 7.20 1.13
CA VAL A 162 -2.84 6.45 0.05
C VAL A 162 -3.84 5.44 -0.50
N LYS A 163 -4.01 5.44 -1.81
CA LYS A 163 -4.87 4.50 -2.53
C LYS A 163 -4.03 3.58 -3.37
N TYR A 164 -4.52 2.35 -3.51
CA TYR A 164 -3.91 1.34 -4.36
C TYR A 164 -5.00 0.46 -4.93
N ASN A 165 -4.90 0.13 -6.22
CA ASN A 165 -5.83 -0.78 -6.85
C ASN A 165 -5.13 -1.58 -7.94
N ASN A 166 -5.12 -2.90 -7.79
CA ASN A 166 -4.68 -3.87 -8.80
C ASN A 166 -5.44 -5.20 -8.63
N ASN A 167 -5.13 -6.20 -9.46
CA ASN A 167 -5.78 -7.51 -9.44
C ASN A 167 -5.55 -8.34 -8.16
N ASP A 168 -4.72 -7.88 -7.22
CA ASP A 168 -4.36 -8.59 -5.99
C ASP A 168 -4.76 -7.82 -4.74
N TYR A 169 -4.68 -6.49 -4.77
CA TYR A 169 -4.82 -5.59 -3.64
C TYR A 169 -5.61 -4.35 -4.02
N THR A 170 -6.50 -3.95 -3.11
CA THR A 170 -7.33 -2.76 -3.26
C THR A 170 -7.51 -2.03 -1.94
N GLY A 171 -7.82 -0.74 -2.01
CA GLY A 171 -8.28 0.03 -0.86
C GLY A 171 -7.46 1.27 -0.58
N GLU A 172 -7.77 1.86 0.57
CA GLU A 172 -7.26 3.15 0.99
C GLU A 172 -6.71 3.05 2.42
N VAL A 173 -5.57 3.67 2.67
CA VAL A 173 -4.91 3.66 3.98
C VAL A 173 -4.44 5.08 4.30
N GLU A 174 -4.81 5.58 5.49
CA GLU A 174 -4.27 6.82 6.03
C GLU A 174 -2.82 6.58 6.49
N VAL A 175 -1.94 7.50 6.07
CA VAL A 175 -0.55 7.60 6.51
C VAL A 175 -0.34 8.93 7.22
N ILE A 176 0.56 8.93 8.19
CA ILE A 176 0.88 10.11 9.01
C ILE A 176 2.36 10.48 8.86
N PHE A 177 2.67 11.75 8.93
CA PHE A 177 4.04 12.26 8.77
C PHE A 177 4.26 13.55 9.56
N THR A 178 5.51 13.98 9.68
CA THR A 178 5.84 15.35 10.11
C THR A 178 6.46 16.11 8.94
N VAL A 179 6.36 17.43 8.94
CA VAL A 179 6.88 18.27 7.85
C VAL A 179 8.11 19.02 8.34
N GLU A 180 9.20 18.90 7.58
CA GLU A 180 10.38 19.74 7.73
C GLU A 180 10.52 20.59 6.48
N LYS A 181 10.61 21.91 6.66
CA LYS A 181 10.76 22.80 5.52
C LYS A 181 12.20 22.74 5.00
N LYS A 182 12.34 22.46 3.72
CA LYS A 182 13.60 22.57 2.99
C LYS A 182 13.82 24.04 2.64
N GLU A 183 14.86 24.61 3.21
CA GLU A 183 15.34 25.95 2.87
C GLU A 183 15.80 25.96 1.39
N LYS A 184 15.41 26.99 0.66
CA LYS A 184 15.88 27.26 -0.71
C LYS A 184 17.25 27.92 -0.66
N PRO A 185 18.11 27.77 -1.68
CA PRO A 185 19.39 28.46 -1.67
C PRO A 185 19.21 29.98 -1.86
N LEU A 186 20.06 30.78 -1.20
CA LEU A 186 20.11 32.24 -1.37
C LEU A 186 20.23 32.65 -2.85
N SER A 187 20.88 31.83 -3.68
CA SER A 187 21.02 32.06 -5.12
C SER A 187 19.70 32.18 -5.87
N ASP A 188 18.59 31.64 -5.34
CA ASP A 188 17.27 31.75 -5.97
C ASP A 188 16.71 33.17 -5.86
N ILE A 189 17.16 33.97 -4.87
CA ILE A 189 16.68 35.33 -4.62
C ILE A 189 17.76 36.40 -4.78
N LEU A 190 19.05 36.05 -4.71
CA LEU A 190 20.18 36.92 -5.04
C LEU A 190 20.57 36.69 -6.51
N THR A 191 19.80 37.30 -7.40
CA THR A 191 19.93 37.15 -8.86
C THR A 191 21.01 38.05 -9.47
N HIS A 192 21.25 39.23 -8.89
CA HIS A 192 22.30 40.16 -9.32
C HIS A 192 23.53 40.01 -8.43
N ARG A 193 24.52 39.28 -8.93
CA ARG A 193 25.82 39.06 -8.27
C ARG A 193 26.86 40.10 -8.66
N GLU A 194 26.71 40.72 -9.84
CA GLU A 194 27.53 41.84 -10.26
C GLU A 194 26.91 43.13 -9.73
N LEU A 195 27.56 43.72 -8.72
CA LEU A 195 27.02 44.88 -8.02
C LEU A 195 27.36 46.20 -8.71
N GLY A 196 28.20 46.15 -9.75
CA GLY A 196 28.75 47.32 -10.41
C GLY A 196 29.68 48.12 -9.50
N THR A 197 29.77 49.43 -9.75
CA THR A 197 30.64 50.33 -8.99
C THR A 197 30.04 50.69 -7.64
N ILE A 198 30.79 50.45 -6.56
CA ILE A 198 30.47 50.90 -5.21
C ILE A 198 31.35 52.12 -4.89
N LYS A 199 30.70 53.25 -4.61
CA LYS A 199 31.36 54.49 -4.20
C LYS A 199 31.64 54.47 -2.70
N THR A 200 32.90 54.49 -2.29
CA THR A 200 33.31 54.43 -0.88
C THR A 200 34.39 55.48 -0.57
N THR A 201 34.54 55.86 0.70
CA THR A 201 35.61 56.77 1.15
C THR A 201 36.94 56.03 1.37
N GLY A 202 36.90 54.72 1.57
CA GLY A 202 38.05 53.86 1.80
C GLY A 202 38.73 53.34 0.51
N GLN A 203 39.72 52.47 0.67
CA GLN A 203 40.30 51.71 -0.45
C GLN A 203 39.42 50.54 -0.90
N GLN A 204 38.52 50.07 -0.02
CA GLN A 204 37.56 49.00 -0.25
C GLN A 204 36.22 49.43 0.36
N PRO A 205 35.08 49.01 -0.21
CA PRO A 205 33.78 49.28 0.38
C PRO A 205 33.64 48.55 1.71
N THR A 206 32.89 49.17 2.62
CA THR A 206 32.51 48.52 3.87
C THR A 206 31.49 47.41 3.61
N LYS A 207 31.32 46.50 4.59
CA LYS A 207 30.27 45.46 4.55
C LYS A 207 28.88 46.06 4.32
N ASP A 208 28.59 47.17 4.97
CA ASP A 208 27.29 47.86 4.86
C ASP A 208 27.08 48.48 3.49
N GLU A 209 28.12 49.05 2.87
CA GLU A 209 28.05 49.58 1.50
C GLU A 209 27.78 48.46 0.49
N VAL A 210 28.41 47.29 0.66
CA VAL A 210 28.13 46.11 -0.19
C VAL A 210 26.70 45.61 0.04
N ILE A 211 26.25 45.46 1.29
CA ILE A 211 24.88 45.02 1.60
C ILE A 211 23.85 46.01 1.02
N ALA A 212 24.07 47.31 1.13
CA ALA A 212 23.19 48.32 0.56
C ALA A 212 23.08 48.18 -0.96
N GLN A 213 24.19 47.91 -1.65
CA GLN A 213 24.18 47.68 -3.10
C GLN A 213 23.50 46.37 -3.47
N VAL A 214 23.70 45.29 -2.70
CA VAL A 214 22.98 44.02 -2.88
C VAL A 214 21.47 44.25 -2.78
N LYS A 215 21.01 44.96 -1.74
CA LYS A 215 19.60 45.30 -1.53
C LYS A 215 19.01 46.16 -2.65
N LYS A 216 19.80 47.08 -3.18
CA LYS A 216 19.41 47.95 -4.29
C LYS A 216 19.15 47.18 -5.58
N LEU A 217 19.98 46.18 -5.89
CA LEU A 217 19.89 45.40 -7.13
C LEU A 217 19.01 44.16 -7.02
N ASN A 218 18.83 43.63 -5.81
CA ASN A 218 18.02 42.45 -5.54
C ASN A 218 16.78 42.85 -4.74
N ASN A 219 15.70 43.25 -5.43
CA ASN A 219 14.47 43.75 -4.82
C ASN A 219 13.86 42.79 -3.78
N SER A 220 14.00 41.48 -3.97
CA SER A 220 13.60 40.41 -3.04
C SER A 220 14.27 40.52 -1.65
N LEU A 221 15.42 41.20 -1.59
CA LEU A 221 16.24 41.34 -0.39
C LEU A 221 16.21 42.77 0.18
N LYS A 222 15.50 43.71 -0.45
CA LYS A 222 15.56 45.15 -0.15
C LYS A 222 15.34 45.47 1.34
N GLU A 223 14.32 44.86 1.94
CA GLU A 223 13.92 45.08 3.34
C GLU A 223 14.54 44.07 4.33
N SER A 224 15.45 43.20 3.85
CA SER A 224 16.06 42.18 4.69
C SER A 224 17.01 42.78 5.73
N ASN A 225 16.87 42.41 6.99
CA ASN A 225 17.86 42.64 8.05
C ASN A 225 18.76 41.41 8.32
N LEU A 226 18.61 40.34 7.53
CA LEU A 226 19.31 39.06 7.75
C LEU A 226 20.52 38.87 6.82
N LEU A 227 20.72 39.78 5.86
CA LEU A 227 21.94 39.78 5.04
C LEU A 227 23.16 40.11 5.90
N ARG A 228 24.23 39.31 5.75
CA ARG A 228 25.48 39.50 6.48
C ARG A 228 26.68 39.25 5.57
N ILE A 229 27.80 39.86 5.91
CA ILE A 229 29.10 39.62 5.31
C ILE A 229 30.08 39.45 6.47
N ASP A 230 30.64 38.25 6.63
CA ASP A 230 31.48 37.94 7.81
C ASP A 230 32.88 38.55 7.70
N ASN A 231 33.49 38.47 6.51
CA ASN A 231 34.84 38.97 6.24
C ASN A 231 34.78 40.31 5.49
N ASP A 232 35.73 41.21 5.75
CA ASP A 232 35.76 42.48 5.01
C ASP A 232 35.92 42.24 3.50
N PRO A 233 35.23 43.03 2.65
CA PRO A 233 35.35 42.91 1.21
C PRO A 233 36.81 43.08 0.76
N LYS A 234 37.26 42.18 -0.13
CA LYS A 234 38.64 42.14 -0.65
C LYS A 234 38.62 41.77 -2.12
N GLU A 235 39.60 42.26 -2.86
CA GLU A 235 39.80 41.89 -4.27
C GLU A 235 38.53 42.02 -5.12
N ASN A 236 37.77 43.11 -4.94
CA ASN A 236 36.56 43.37 -5.71
C ASN A 236 35.45 42.32 -5.49
N LYS A 237 35.47 41.62 -4.35
CA LYS A 237 34.56 40.53 -4.01
C LYS A 237 34.08 40.61 -2.56
N ALA A 238 32.91 40.03 -2.31
CA ALA A 238 32.41 39.74 -0.97
C ALA A 238 31.55 38.47 -0.98
N THR A 239 31.45 37.79 0.16
CA THR A 239 30.53 36.67 0.35
C THR A 239 29.32 37.14 1.16
N VAL A 240 28.17 37.17 0.51
CA VAL A 240 26.89 37.52 1.12
C VAL A 240 26.26 36.27 1.70
N LYS A 241 25.90 36.32 2.98
CA LYS A 241 25.19 35.25 3.69
C LYS A 241 23.76 35.68 3.98
N TYR A 242 22.86 34.73 3.93
CA TYR A 242 21.46 34.92 4.27
C TYR A 242 20.94 33.64 4.92
N ASN A 243 20.19 33.79 6.02
CA ASN A 243 19.60 32.64 6.69
C ASN A 243 18.25 33.04 7.29
N ASN A 244 17.17 32.47 6.76
CA ASN A 244 15.82 32.56 7.30
C ASN A 244 15.07 31.24 7.07
N ASN A 245 13.80 31.17 7.51
CA ASN A 245 12.98 29.96 7.38
C ASN A 245 12.68 29.52 5.93
N ASP A 246 13.00 30.34 4.93
CA ASP A 246 12.66 30.12 3.53
C ASP A 246 13.90 29.90 2.65
N TYR A 247 14.97 30.63 2.94
CA TYR A 247 16.21 30.68 2.17
C TYR A 247 17.43 30.69 3.07
N THR A 248 18.46 29.96 2.63
CA THR A 248 19.73 29.84 3.34
C THR A 248 20.90 29.83 2.36
N GLY A 249 22.09 30.16 2.85
CA GLY A 249 23.34 29.94 2.15
C GLY A 249 24.15 31.20 1.91
N GLU A 250 25.17 31.02 1.06
CA GLU A 250 26.22 32.00 0.84
C GLU A 250 26.45 32.18 -0.66
N VAL A 251 26.60 33.42 -1.11
CA VAL A 251 26.81 33.77 -2.52
C VAL A 251 27.92 34.80 -2.63
N GLU A 252 28.90 34.54 -3.50
CA GLU A 252 29.91 35.53 -3.87
C GLU A 252 29.29 36.59 -4.79
N VAL A 253 29.56 37.85 -4.47
CA VAL A 253 29.20 39.02 -5.27
C VAL A 253 30.49 39.74 -5.67
N ILE A 254 30.46 40.36 -6.85
CA ILE A 254 31.60 41.07 -7.42
C ILE A 254 31.24 42.54 -7.63
N PHE A 255 32.21 43.44 -7.47
CA PHE A 255 32.01 44.89 -7.60
C PHE A 255 33.28 45.57 -8.08
N THR A 256 33.17 46.81 -8.54
CA THR A 256 34.31 47.71 -8.73
C THR A 256 34.28 48.82 -7.69
N VAL A 257 35.42 49.43 -7.39
CA VAL A 257 35.54 50.46 -6.35
C VAL A 257 35.81 51.81 -7.00
N GLU A 258 35.03 52.82 -6.61
CA GLU A 258 35.27 54.22 -6.95
C GLU A 258 35.40 55.02 -5.66
N LYS A 259 36.49 55.78 -5.51
CA LYS A 259 36.71 56.58 -4.31
C LYS A 259 35.82 57.82 -4.36
N LYS A 260 35.02 58.06 -3.30
CA LYS A 260 34.33 59.33 -3.10
C LYS A 260 35.38 60.41 -2.88
N GLU A 261 35.39 61.44 -3.72
CA GLU A 261 36.16 62.64 -3.43
C GLU A 261 35.57 63.29 -2.17
N ASN A 262 36.40 63.47 -1.14
CA ASN A 262 36.01 64.32 -0.03
C ASN A 262 35.95 65.74 -0.59
N ILE A 263 34.75 66.26 -0.79
CA ILE A 263 34.55 67.70 -0.90
C ILE A 263 34.81 68.24 0.51
N ASN A 264 36.08 68.52 0.81
CA ASN A 264 36.39 69.39 1.93
C ASN A 264 35.83 70.76 1.55
N ASP A 265 34.71 71.14 2.17
CA ASP A 265 34.32 72.54 2.28
C ASP A 265 35.47 73.27 2.99
N ASN A 266 36.30 73.92 2.19
CA ASN A 266 37.18 74.98 2.66
C ASN A 266 36.31 76.21 2.89
N THR A 267 35.84 76.39 4.11
CA THR A 267 35.46 77.69 4.69
C THR A 267 36.05 77.83 6.08
#